data_AF-A0A7V6XKW5-F1
#
_entry.id   AF-A0A7V6XKW5-F1
#
_cell.length_a   1.000
_cell.length_b   1.000
_cell.length_c   1.000
_cell.angle_alpha   90.00
_cell.angle_beta   90.00
_cell.angle_gamma   90.00
#
_symmetry.space_group_name_H-M   'P 1'
#
loop_
_entity.id
_entity.type
_entity.pdbx_description
1 polymer ?
#
loop_
_entity_poly.entity_id
_entity_poly.type
_entity_poly.pdbx_seq_one_letter_code
_entity_poly.pdbx_strand_id
1 'polypeptide(L)'
;MRILAISNIHGCYDEMMALLDYVKYDPEQDKLFILGGLVDYGPKSFEVIEKCMELQKKGAVILRGEREQLYINAFLHNHFPSEEKLCKTKNTLAYLYHDHLLTKKRHMAFLK
;
A
#
# COMPACT_ATOMS: atom_id res chain seq x y z
N MET A 1 7.89 -3.02 24.97
CA MET A 1 7.44 -2.41 23.71
C MET A 1 8.50 -2.65 22.64
N ARG A 2 8.19 -3.46 21.62
CA ARG A 2 9.08 -3.76 20.50
C ARG A 2 8.71 -2.88 19.29
N ILE A 3 9.70 -2.52 18.48
CA ILE A 3 9.50 -1.77 17.24
C ILE A 3 9.68 -2.73 16.07
N LEU A 4 8.69 -2.78 15.18
CA LEU A 4 8.71 -3.56 13.95
C LEU A 4 8.68 -2.60 12.76
N ALA A 5 9.51 -2.86 11.76
CA ALA A 5 9.56 -2.08 10.53
C ALA A 5 9.48 -3.03 9.32
N ILE A 6 8.60 -2.71 8.37
CA ILE A 6 8.38 -3.45 7.13
C ILE A 6 8.45 -2.43 5.97
N SER A 7 9.02 -2.80 4.84
CA SER A 7 8.98 -2.00 3.60
C SER A 7 8.83 -2.91 2.39
N ASN A 8 8.63 -2.31 1.21
CA ASN A 8 8.67 -3.02 -0.08
C ASN A 8 7.71 -4.21 -0.14
N ILE A 9 6.50 -4.03 0.40
CA ILE A 9 5.43 -5.03 0.37
C ILE A 9 4.98 -5.29 -1.07
N HIS A 10 4.89 -4.26 -1.90
CA HIS A 10 4.66 -4.34 -3.33
C HIS A 10 3.50 -5.29 -3.68
N GLY A 11 2.31 -5.06 -3.12
CA GLY A 11 1.15 -5.89 -3.39
C GLY A 11 1.26 -7.36 -2.93
N CYS A 12 2.31 -7.76 -2.21
CA CYS A 12 2.49 -9.08 -1.60
C CYS A 12 1.74 -9.16 -0.26
N TYR A 13 0.40 -9.10 -0.34
CA TYR A 13 -0.48 -9.09 0.82
C TYR A 13 -0.36 -10.35 1.67
N ASP A 14 -0.31 -11.53 1.03
CA ASP A 14 -0.30 -12.81 1.75
C ASP A 14 0.99 -12.96 2.55
N GLU A 15 2.12 -12.55 1.97
CA GLU A 15 3.44 -12.52 2.60
C GLU A 15 3.51 -11.50 3.74
N MET A 16 2.92 -10.31 3.56
CA MET A 16 2.81 -9.32 4.63
C MET A 16 2.01 -9.88 5.82
N MET A 17 0.89 -10.54 5.57
CA MET A 17 0.06 -11.14 6.62
C MET A 17 0.78 -12.31 7.31
N ALA A 18 1.44 -13.18 6.54
CA ALA A 18 2.25 -14.27 7.08
C ALA A 18 3.41 -13.75 7.94
N LEU A 19 4.05 -12.65 7.54
CA LEU A 19 5.12 -12.02 8.32
C LEU A 19 4.58 -11.46 9.64
N LEU A 20 3.46 -10.75 9.62
CA LEU A 20 2.83 -10.20 10.83
C LEU A 20 2.41 -11.32 11.81
N ASP A 21 1.90 -12.43 11.30
CA ASP A 21 1.57 -13.61 12.11
C ASP A 21 2.82 -14.27 12.69
N TYR A 22 3.85 -14.48 11.86
CA TYR A 22 5.12 -15.07 12.26
C TYR A 22 5.80 -14.31 13.40
N VAL A 23 5.85 -12.98 13.30
CA VAL A 23 6.42 -12.13 14.37
C VAL A 23 5.47 -11.92 15.54
N LYS A 24 4.24 -12.46 15.47
CA LYS A 24 3.16 -12.30 16.45
C LYS A 24 2.93 -10.83 16.76
N TYR A 25 2.69 -10.03 15.72
CA TYR A 25 2.44 -8.61 15.89
C TYR A 25 1.18 -8.36 16.74
N ASP A 26 1.35 -7.59 17.80
CA ASP A 26 0.25 -7.14 18.67
C ASP A 26 0.25 -5.60 18.76
N PRO A 27 -0.78 -4.90 18.27
CA PRO A 27 -0.84 -3.43 18.33
C PRO A 27 -0.82 -2.84 19.75
N GLU A 28 -1.18 -3.62 20.77
CA GLU A 28 -1.15 -3.17 22.17
C GLU A 28 0.27 -3.25 22.78
N GLN A 29 1.17 -4.03 22.18
CA GLN A 29 2.51 -4.31 22.71
C GLN A 29 3.65 -3.86 21.78
N ASP A 30 3.35 -3.68 20.49
CA ASP A 30 4.30 -3.39 19.42
C ASP A 30 3.97 -2.07 18.71
N LYS A 31 5.02 -1.36 18.31
CA LYS A 31 4.91 -0.24 17.37
C LYS A 31 5.29 -0.72 15.97
N LEU A 32 4.35 -0.68 15.03
CA LEU A 32 4.57 -1.05 13.64
C LEU A 32 4.81 0.19 12.77
N PHE A 33 5.88 0.16 11.98
CA PHE A 33 6.18 1.11 10.92
C PHE A 33 6.16 0.39 9.57
N ILE A 34 5.37 0.90 8.63
CA ILE A 34 5.40 0.47 7.24
C ILE A 34 6.01 1.61 6.42
N LEU A 35 7.19 1.39 5.85
CA LEU A 35 8.05 2.43 5.28
C LEU A 35 7.78 2.70 3.79
N GLY A 36 6.56 2.43 3.32
CA GLY A 36 6.15 2.56 1.92
C GLY A 36 6.44 1.33 1.08
N GLY A 37 6.24 1.47 -0.23
CA GLY A 37 6.31 0.35 -1.17
C GLY A 37 5.12 -0.58 -0.96
N LEU A 38 3.91 -0.03 -0.91
CA LEU A 38 2.67 -0.77 -0.73
C LEU A 38 2.16 -1.36 -2.05
N VAL A 39 2.40 -0.65 -3.14
CA VAL A 39 1.82 -0.95 -4.46
C VAL A 39 2.84 -1.48 -5.47
N ASP A 40 2.31 -2.01 -6.57
CA ASP A 40 2.99 -2.61 -7.75
C ASP A 40 3.66 -3.97 -7.51
N TYR A 41 4.08 -4.61 -8.60
CA TYR A 41 4.71 -5.94 -8.69
C TYR A 41 3.85 -7.12 -8.24
N GLY A 42 3.36 -7.11 -7.01
CA GLY A 42 2.49 -8.16 -6.46
C GLY A 42 1.02 -7.97 -6.84
N PRO A 43 0.23 -9.06 -6.82
CA PRO A 43 -1.12 -9.07 -7.37
C PRO A 43 -2.17 -8.38 -6.49
N LYS A 44 -1.88 -8.13 -5.20
CA LYS A 44 -2.87 -7.72 -4.18
C LYS A 44 -2.61 -6.32 -3.61
N SER A 45 -2.26 -5.37 -4.47
CA SER A 45 -2.00 -3.98 -4.07
C SER A 45 -3.23 -3.31 -3.42
N PHE A 46 -4.44 -3.70 -3.81
CA PHE A 46 -5.68 -3.21 -3.20
C PHE A 46 -5.76 -3.64 -1.72
N GLU A 47 -5.57 -4.92 -1.45
CA GLU A 47 -5.64 -5.52 -0.12
C GLU A 47 -4.54 -4.98 0.80
N VAL A 48 -3.33 -4.74 0.26
CA VAL A 48 -2.25 -4.09 1.02
C VAL A 48 -2.66 -2.69 1.48
N ILE A 49 -3.22 -1.85 0.59
CA ILE A 49 -3.68 -0.50 0.97
C ILE A 49 -4.77 -0.59 2.03
N GLU A 50 -5.79 -1.42 1.81
CA GLU A 50 -6.89 -1.59 2.76
C GLU A 50 -6.39 -2.02 4.14
N LYS A 51 -5.44 -2.95 4.16
CA LYS A 51 -4.87 -3.43 5.42
C LYS A 51 -4.03 -2.37 6.10
N CYS A 52 -3.25 -1.59 5.35
CA CYS A 52 -2.48 -0.48 5.91
C CYS A 52 -3.41 0.60 6.51
N MET A 53 -4.56 0.88 5.88
CA MET A 53 -5.58 1.77 6.45
C MET A 53 -6.14 1.24 7.78
N GLU A 54 -6.41 -0.07 7.88
CA GLU A 54 -6.84 -0.69 9.14
C GLU A 54 -5.76 -0.63 10.22
N LEU A 55 -4.52 -0.97 9.87
CA LEU A 55 -3.38 -0.96 10.79
C LEU A 55 -3.09 0.46 11.29
N GLN A 56 -3.24 1.48 10.44
CA GLN A 56 -3.08 2.88 10.84
C GLN A 56 -4.12 3.28 11.90
N LYS A 57 -5.37 2.83 11.77
CA LYS A 57 -6.41 3.05 12.81
C LYS A 57 -6.05 2.39 14.14
N LYS A 58 -5.24 1.33 14.11
CA LYS A 58 -4.69 0.64 15.30
C LYS A 58 -3.35 1.20 15.78
N GLY A 59 -2.91 2.34 15.24
CA GLY A 59 -1.70 3.04 15.70
C GLY A 59 -0.41 2.70 14.95
N ALA A 60 -0.46 1.90 13.88
CA ALA A 60 0.68 1.73 13.00
C ALA A 60 1.01 3.04 12.24
N VAL A 61 2.29 3.29 12.00
CA VAL A 61 2.75 4.43 11.21
C VAL A 61 3.00 3.96 9.79
N ILE A 62 2.28 4.53 8.84
CA ILE A 62 2.40 4.20 7.41
C ILE A 62 3.05 5.40 6.72
N LEU A 63 4.22 5.18 6.12
CA LEU A 63 4.94 6.20 5.37
C LEU A 63 4.67 6.01 3.88
N ARG A 64 4.73 7.14 3.17
CA ARG A 64 4.64 7.18 1.72
C ARG A 64 6.00 6.86 1.11
N GLY A 65 6.05 5.86 0.23
CA GLY A 65 7.23 5.53 -0.56
C GLY A 65 7.18 6.12 -1.97
N GLU A 66 8.21 5.83 -2.76
CA GLU A 66 8.34 6.28 -4.15
C GLU A 66 7.19 5.78 -5.03
N ARG A 67 6.78 4.50 -4.85
CA ARG A 67 5.68 3.91 -5.63
C ARG A 67 4.35 4.61 -5.37
N GLU A 68 4.05 4.92 -4.11
CA GLU A 68 2.85 5.66 -3.74
C GLU A 68 2.86 7.07 -4.36
N GLN A 69 4.03 7.73 -4.41
CA GLN A 69 4.18 9.04 -5.05
C GLN A 69 3.92 8.97 -6.56
N LEU A 70 4.40 7.93 -7.25
CA LEU A 70 4.10 7.71 -8.67
C LEU A 70 2.60 7.57 -8.90
N TYR A 71 1.90 6.84 -8.03
CA TYR A 71 0.45 6.67 -8.10
C TYR A 71 -0.30 7.98 -7.88
N ILE A 72 0.09 8.77 -6.88
CA ILE A 72 -0.49 10.10 -6.63
C ILE A 72 -0.33 10.99 -7.86
N ASN A 73 0.88 11.05 -8.43
CA ASN A 73 1.14 11.84 -9.63
C ASN A 73 0.27 11.40 -10.81
N ALA A 74 0.20 10.09 -11.06
CA ALA A 74 -0.63 9.53 -12.13
C ALA A 74 -2.12 9.83 -11.93
N PHE A 75 -2.66 9.49 -10.75
CA PHE A 75 -4.11 9.43 -10.54
C PHE A 75 -4.76 10.72 -10.06
N LEU A 76 -3.99 11.64 -9.44
CA LEU A 76 -4.48 12.93 -8.95
C LEU A 76 -4.02 14.11 -9.79
N HIS A 77 -2.82 14.02 -10.38
CA HIS A 77 -2.23 15.11 -11.16
C HIS A 77 -2.24 14.84 -12.67
N ASN A 78 -2.79 13.68 -13.10
CA ASN A 78 -2.77 13.23 -14.50
C ASN A 78 -1.35 13.19 -15.10
N HIS A 79 -0.33 13.05 -14.25
CA HIS A 79 1.07 12.92 -14.64
C HIS A 79 1.43 11.44 -14.68
N PHE A 80 0.98 10.76 -15.75
CA PHE A 80 1.27 9.35 -15.95
C PHE A 80 2.73 9.19 -16.39
N PRO A 81 3.58 8.47 -15.62
CA PRO A 81 4.91 8.10 -16.08
C PRO A 81 4.84 7.15 -17.28
N SER A 82 5.99 6.84 -17.88
CA SER A 82 6.06 5.86 -18.97
C SER A 82 5.40 4.54 -18.58
N GLU A 83 4.86 3.84 -19.56
CA GLU A 83 4.13 2.58 -19.37
C GLU A 83 4.94 1.49 -18.64
N GLU A 84 6.25 1.56 -18.71
CA GLU A 84 7.17 0.67 -17.99
C GLU A 84 7.25 0.99 -16.48
N LYS A 85 7.07 2.26 -16.11
CA LYS A 85 7.17 2.73 -14.72
C LYS A 85 5.90 2.50 -13.91
N LEU A 86 4.73 2.49 -14.55
CA LEU A 86 3.47 2.03 -13.96
C LEU A 86 3.27 0.57 -14.36
N CYS A 87 3.37 -0.37 -13.43
CA CYS A 87 3.35 -1.79 -13.78
C CYS A 87 2.03 -2.16 -14.48
N LYS A 88 2.06 -2.47 -15.78
CA LYS A 88 0.88 -2.80 -16.60
C LYS A 88 0.42 -4.28 -16.51
N THR A 89 0.75 -4.99 -15.45
CA THR A 89 0.14 -6.32 -15.27
C THR A 89 -1.37 -6.13 -15.09
N LYS A 90 -2.22 -7.05 -15.59
CA LYS A 90 -3.68 -6.96 -15.47
C LYS A 90 -4.22 -6.91 -14.01
N ASN A 91 -3.33 -6.92 -13.03
CA ASN A 91 -3.60 -6.87 -11.59
C ASN A 91 -3.33 -5.48 -10.97
N THR A 92 -2.96 -4.45 -11.75
CA THR A 92 -2.71 -3.13 -11.16
C THR A 92 -4.01 -2.41 -10.82
N LEU A 93 -3.97 -1.75 -9.66
CA LEU A 93 -4.92 -0.75 -9.18
C LEU A 93 -5.35 0.27 -10.26
N ALA A 94 -4.53 0.49 -11.29
CA ALA A 94 -4.88 1.31 -12.46
C ALA A 94 -6.17 0.86 -13.16
N TYR A 95 -6.36 -0.46 -13.36
CA TYR A 95 -7.59 -1.00 -13.94
C TYR A 95 -8.76 -0.87 -12.96
N LEU A 96 -8.54 -1.24 -11.70
CA LEU A 96 -9.57 -1.13 -10.66
C LEU A 96 -10.09 0.32 -10.53
N TYR A 97 -9.19 1.30 -10.58
CA TYR A 97 -9.54 2.71 -10.42
C TYR A 97 -10.28 3.31 -11.63
N HIS A 98 -10.30 2.63 -12.78
CA HIS A 98 -11.09 3.05 -13.93
C HIS A 98 -12.58 2.98 -13.62
N ASP A 99 -13.03 1.83 -13.09
CA ASP A 99 -14.44 1.56 -12.82
C ASP A 99 -14.86 1.90 -11.37
N HIS A 100 -13.89 2.03 -10.45
CA HIS A 100 -14.15 2.26 -9.02
C HIS A 100 -13.62 3.62 -8.53
N LEU A 101 -14.20 4.71 -9.03
CA LEU A 101 -13.75 6.08 -8.72
C LEU A 101 -13.80 6.45 -7.23
N LEU A 102 -14.77 5.92 -6.46
CA LEU A 102 -14.86 6.16 -5.02
C LEU A 102 -13.69 5.49 -4.28
N THR A 103 -13.38 4.25 -4.65
CA THR A 103 -12.21 3.52 -4.16
C THR A 103 -10.93 4.27 -4.46
N LYS A 104 -10.76 4.72 -5.72
CA LYS A 104 -9.64 5.57 -6.15
C LYS A 104 -9.52 6.80 -5.24
N LYS A 105 -10.60 7.56 -5.05
CA LYS A 105 -10.60 8.78 -4.23
C LYS A 105 -10.18 8.49 -2.78
N ARG A 106 -10.70 7.42 -2.19
CA ARG A 106 -10.37 7.00 -0.82
C ARG A 106 -8.91 6.58 -0.68
N HIS A 107 -8.40 5.75 -1.58
CA HIS A 107 -7.01 5.30 -1.55
C HIS A 107 -6.06 6.48 -1.75
N MET A 108 -6.36 7.36 -2.71
CA MET A 108 -5.56 8.56 -2.93
C MET A 108 -5.58 9.53 -1.74
N ALA A 109 -6.67 9.61 -0.98
CA ALA A 109 -6.71 10.40 0.25
C ALA A 109 -5.86 9.80 1.37
N PHE A 110 -5.75 8.47 1.43
CA PHE A 110 -4.90 7.76 2.38
C PHE A 110 -3.42 7.83 2.03
N LEU A 111 -3.08 7.72 0.74
CA LEU A 111 -1.68 7.74 0.29
C LEU A 111 -1.05 9.13 0.31
N LYS A 112 -1.86 10.20 0.35
CA LYS A 112 -1.42 11.60 0.41
C LYS A 112 -0.70 11.90 1.73
#